data_AF-A0A9X2A8M5-F1
#
_entry.id   AF-A0A9X2A8M5-F1
#
_cell.length_a   1.000
_cell.length_b   1.000
_cell.length_c   1.000
_cell.angle_alpha   90.00
_cell.angle_beta   90.00
_cell.angle_gamma   90.00
#
_symmetry.space_group_name_H-M   'P 1'
#
loop_
_entity.id
_entity.type
_entity.pdbx_description
1 polymer ?
#
loop_
_entity_poly.entity_id
_entity_poly.type
_entity_poly.pdbx_seq_one_letter_code
_entity_poly.pdbx_strand_id
1 'polypeptide(L)'
;MKRLLVLVLMGLAGYSPKIKSNYINPQTELTIEDEIALLDIDHELPEDLIKVGELKFQDSGFSTDCSFNSIMNRARQEARKNGANIVKVVDKKAPDIWYLLST
;
A
#
# COMPACT_ATOMS: atom_id res chain seq x y z
N MET A 1 -10.10 -17.84 -43.68
CA MET A 1 -9.40 -16.62 -43.17
C MET A 1 -10.44 -15.65 -42.60
N LYS A 2 -10.59 -15.53 -41.26
CA LYS A 2 -11.04 -14.29 -40.54
C LYS A 2 -11.31 -14.45 -39.02
N ARG A 3 -11.23 -15.64 -38.42
CA ARG A 3 -11.67 -15.84 -37.01
C ARG A 3 -10.60 -16.29 -36.02
N LEU A 4 -9.32 -16.17 -36.36
CA LEU A 4 -8.20 -16.62 -35.50
C LEU A 4 -7.33 -15.47 -34.97
N LEU A 5 -7.86 -14.26 -34.83
CA LEU A 5 -7.07 -13.08 -34.43
C LEU A 5 -7.64 -12.31 -33.21
N VAL A 6 -8.68 -12.82 -32.54
CA VAL A 6 -9.37 -12.09 -31.45
C VAL A 6 -8.90 -12.52 -30.04
N LEU A 7 -8.14 -13.60 -29.90
CA LEU A 7 -7.83 -14.19 -28.59
C LEU A 7 -6.54 -13.67 -27.89
N VAL A 8 -5.78 -12.76 -28.50
CA VAL A 8 -4.44 -12.38 -27.98
C VAL A 8 -4.41 -11.00 -27.27
N LEU A 9 -5.52 -10.25 -27.23
CA LEU A 9 -5.53 -8.89 -26.65
C LEU A 9 -5.90 -8.79 -25.15
N MET A 10 -6.15 -9.90 -24.45
CA MET A 10 -6.63 -9.89 -23.05
C MET A 10 -5.56 -10.08 -21.96
N GLY A 11 -4.27 -10.11 -22.33
CA GLY A 11 -3.22 -10.65 -21.46
C GLY A 11 -2.45 -9.70 -20.53
N LEU A 12 -2.89 -8.47 -20.26
CA LEU A 12 -2.09 -7.52 -19.43
C LEU A 12 -2.89 -6.73 -18.39
N ALA A 13 -3.90 -7.32 -17.74
CA ALA A 13 -4.45 -6.74 -16.52
C ALA A 13 -3.52 -7.06 -15.34
N GLY A 14 -2.50 -6.23 -15.14
CA GLY A 14 -1.71 -6.27 -13.91
C GLY A 14 -2.61 -5.89 -12.73
N TYR A 15 -2.89 -6.82 -11.83
CA TYR A 15 -3.62 -6.52 -10.61
C TYR A 15 -2.67 -5.79 -9.64
N SER A 16 -3.10 -4.65 -9.10
CA SER A 16 -2.40 -3.94 -8.04
C SER A 16 -3.00 -4.29 -6.68
N PRO A 17 -2.21 -4.22 -5.58
CA PRO A 17 -2.74 -4.36 -4.23
C PRO A 17 -3.91 -3.41 -3.99
N LYS A 18 -4.98 -3.94 -3.41
CA LYS A 18 -6.13 -3.12 -3.01
C LYS A 18 -5.78 -2.35 -1.74
N ILE A 19 -6.03 -1.05 -1.75
CA ILE A 19 -5.84 -0.17 -0.58
C ILE A 19 -7.21 0.09 0.04
N LYS A 20 -7.34 -0.17 1.34
CA LYS A 20 -8.45 0.30 2.16
C LYS A 20 -7.93 1.43 3.04
N SER A 21 -8.54 2.60 2.97
CA SER A 21 -8.20 3.75 3.80
C SER A 21 -9.35 4.11 4.73
N ASN A 22 -9.00 4.59 5.92
CA ASN A 22 -9.93 5.18 6.89
C ASN A 22 -9.28 6.43 7.48
N TYR A 23 -9.72 7.61 7.04
CA TYR A 23 -9.20 8.89 7.52
C TYR A 23 -10.11 9.43 8.62
N ILE A 24 -9.50 9.80 9.75
CA ILE A 24 -10.20 10.29 10.94
C ILE A 24 -10.09 11.81 11.02
N ASN A 25 -8.88 12.33 10.82
CA ASN A 25 -8.58 13.76 10.91
C ASN A 25 -7.57 14.17 9.84
N PRO A 26 -7.97 14.22 8.55
CA PRO A 26 -7.08 14.66 7.48
C PRO A 26 -6.62 16.09 7.73
N GLN A 27 -5.31 16.32 7.59
CA GLN A 27 -4.69 17.64 7.71
C GLN A 27 -4.43 18.22 6.31
N THR A 28 -3.94 19.45 6.27
CA THR A 28 -3.54 20.11 5.02
C THR A 28 -2.51 19.27 4.27
N GLU A 29 -2.73 19.09 2.97
CA GLU A 29 -1.81 18.35 2.10
C GLU A 29 -0.37 18.88 2.21
N LEU A 30 0.58 17.96 2.33
CA LEU A 30 2.01 18.30 2.39
C LEU A 30 2.57 18.53 0.98
N THR A 31 3.52 19.44 0.88
CA THR A 31 4.25 19.73 -0.35
C THR A 31 5.30 18.66 -0.64
N ILE A 32 5.94 18.73 -1.82
CA ILE A 32 7.01 17.81 -2.19
C ILE A 32 8.27 17.99 -1.35
N GLU A 33 8.46 19.18 -0.77
CA GLU A 33 9.59 19.56 0.07
C GLU A 33 9.44 19.02 1.50
N ASP A 34 8.22 18.80 1.95
CA ASP A 34 7.94 18.23 3.26
C ASP A 34 8.41 16.77 3.35
N GLU A 35 9.20 16.48 4.36
CA GLU A 35 9.69 15.14 4.63
C GLU A 35 8.61 14.29 5.31
N ILE A 36 8.53 13.02 4.90
CA ILE A 36 7.62 12.04 5.50
C ILE A 36 8.45 10.87 6.03
N ALA A 37 8.48 10.74 7.36
CA ALA A 37 9.17 9.66 8.04
C ALA A 37 8.42 8.34 7.86
N LEU A 38 9.17 7.28 7.57
CA LEU A 38 8.64 5.92 7.48
C LEU A 38 9.21 5.11 8.64
N LEU A 39 8.34 4.63 9.51
CA LEU A 39 8.71 3.90 10.71
C LEU A 39 8.27 2.45 10.58
N ASP A 40 9.22 1.53 10.73
CA ASP A 40 8.91 0.10 10.82
C ASP A 40 8.34 -0.25 12.20
N ILE A 41 7.81 -1.46 12.38
CA ILE A 41 7.05 -1.90 13.55
C ILE A 41 7.77 -1.70 14.89
N ASP A 42 9.10 -1.79 14.89
CA ASP A 42 9.92 -1.69 16.11
C ASP A 42 10.28 -0.26 16.52
N HIS A 43 10.05 0.74 15.64
CA HIS A 43 10.42 2.13 15.94
C HIS A 43 9.36 2.83 16.78
N GLU A 44 9.73 3.41 17.92
CA GLU A 44 8.78 4.14 18.75
C GLU A 44 8.24 5.38 18.04
N LEU A 45 7.00 5.73 18.37
CA LEU A 45 6.37 6.96 17.93
C LEU A 45 6.79 8.09 18.89
N PRO A 46 7.06 9.31 18.39
CA PRO A 46 7.27 10.46 19.25
C PRO A 46 6.00 10.77 20.06
N GLU A 47 6.17 11.54 21.14
CA GLU A 47 5.05 12.04 21.95
C GLU A 47 4.23 13.08 21.15
N ASP A 48 2.99 13.33 21.60
CA ASP A 48 2.08 14.35 21.03
C ASP A 48 1.71 14.20 19.55
N LEU A 49 1.26 13.00 19.16
CA LEU A 49 0.80 12.73 17.79
C LEU A 49 -0.71 12.88 17.59
N ILE A 50 -1.06 13.37 16.41
CA ILE A 50 -2.43 13.36 15.89
C ILE A 50 -2.57 12.22 14.89
N LYS A 51 -3.46 11.27 15.18
CA LYS A 51 -3.76 10.18 14.26
C LYS A 51 -4.59 10.69 13.08
N VAL A 52 -3.98 10.77 11.91
CA VAL A 52 -4.65 11.19 10.66
C VAL A 52 -5.59 10.12 10.13
N GLY A 53 -5.18 8.84 10.19
CA GLY A 53 -5.97 7.73 9.68
C GLY A 53 -5.23 6.40 9.69
N GLU A 54 -5.81 5.43 9.01
CA GLU A 54 -5.25 4.09 8.82
C GLU A 54 -5.30 3.67 7.35
N LEU A 55 -4.26 2.98 6.91
CA LEU A 55 -4.17 2.38 5.58
C LEU A 55 -3.96 0.87 5.73
N LYS A 56 -4.74 0.09 4.99
CA LYS A 56 -4.59 -1.36 4.91
C LYS A 56 -4.38 -1.77 3.47
N PHE A 57 -3.21 -2.32 3.19
CA PHE A 57 -2.85 -2.88 1.90
C PHE A 57 -3.15 -4.37 1.91
N GLN A 58 -3.94 -4.83 0.92
CA GLN A 58 -4.29 -6.23 0.74
C GLN A 58 -3.87 -6.68 -0.65
N ASP A 59 -3.04 -7.71 -0.69
CA ASP A 59 -2.75 -8.40 -1.95
C ASP A 59 -3.80 -9.48 -2.20
N SER A 60 -4.29 -9.57 -3.44
CA SER A 60 -5.19 -10.61 -3.89
C SER A 60 -4.47 -11.88 -4.38
N GLY A 61 -3.14 -11.97 -4.23
CA GLY A 61 -2.34 -13.16 -4.54
C GLY A 61 -1.91 -13.29 -6.01
N PHE A 62 -2.27 -12.32 -6.84
CA PHE A 62 -1.94 -12.26 -8.28
C PHE A 62 -1.28 -10.93 -8.68
N SER A 63 -0.96 -10.08 -7.71
CA SER A 63 -0.40 -8.76 -8.00
C SER A 63 1.11 -8.85 -8.18
N THR A 64 1.65 -8.16 -9.20
CA THR A 64 3.08 -8.22 -9.54
C THR A 64 3.93 -7.20 -8.78
N ASP A 65 3.31 -6.24 -8.10
CA ASP A 65 3.99 -5.17 -7.36
C ASP A 65 3.51 -5.09 -5.90
N CYS A 66 3.89 -6.11 -5.13
CA CYS A 66 3.59 -6.26 -3.69
C CYS A 66 4.80 -6.07 -2.78
N SER A 67 5.90 -5.54 -3.32
CA SER A 67 7.09 -5.32 -2.49
C SER A 67 6.76 -4.34 -1.36
N PHE A 68 7.37 -4.57 -0.20
CA PHE A 68 7.23 -3.69 0.96
C PHE A 68 7.56 -2.23 0.59
N ASN A 69 8.60 -2.02 -0.22
CA ASN A 69 8.98 -0.68 -0.70
C ASN A 69 7.90 -0.03 -1.56
N SER A 70 7.25 -0.76 -2.47
CA SER A 70 6.17 -0.20 -3.29
C SER A 70 4.97 0.19 -2.43
N ILE A 71 4.57 -0.68 -1.49
CA ILE A 71 3.52 -0.38 -0.51
C ILE A 71 3.87 0.87 0.29
N MET A 72 5.09 0.97 0.77
CA MET A 72 5.53 2.09 1.58
C MET A 72 5.60 3.40 0.79
N ASN A 73 5.98 3.35 -0.48
CA ASN A 73 5.94 4.50 -1.37
C ASN A 73 4.50 4.98 -1.62
N ARG A 74 3.55 4.06 -1.81
CA ARG A 74 2.12 4.39 -1.93
C ARG A 74 1.57 4.96 -0.61
N ALA A 75 1.93 4.37 0.53
CA ALA A 75 1.55 4.89 1.84
C ALA A 75 2.08 6.31 2.07
N ARG A 76 3.31 6.62 1.64
CA ARG A 76 3.87 7.97 1.67
C ARG A 76 3.06 8.95 0.84
N GLN A 77 2.62 8.56 -0.35
CA GLN A 77 1.77 9.41 -1.20
C GLN A 77 0.41 9.68 -0.56
N GLU A 78 -0.21 8.67 0.05
CA GLU A 78 -1.47 8.85 0.77
C GLU A 78 -1.31 9.69 2.04
N ALA A 79 -0.19 9.55 2.75
CA ALA A 79 0.16 10.40 3.89
C ALA A 79 0.27 11.86 3.47
N ARG A 80 1.00 12.15 2.37
CA ARG A 80 1.13 13.50 1.81
C ARG A 80 -0.22 14.14 1.53
N LYS A 81 -1.09 13.45 0.79
CA LYS A 81 -2.44 13.93 0.41
C LYS A 81 -3.34 14.25 1.62
N ASN A 82 -3.08 13.62 2.75
CA ASN A 82 -3.88 13.75 3.97
C ASN A 82 -3.15 14.49 5.10
N GLY A 83 -2.02 15.13 4.78
CA GLY A 83 -1.28 15.96 5.73
C GLY A 83 -0.56 15.20 6.86
N ALA A 84 -0.24 13.92 6.65
CA ALA A 84 0.51 13.12 7.62
C ALA A 84 2.02 13.13 7.30
N ASN A 85 2.84 13.50 8.29
CA ASN A 85 4.30 13.53 8.20
C ASN A 85 4.99 12.24 8.70
N ILE A 86 4.23 11.29 9.26
CA ILE A 86 4.73 9.99 9.71
C ILE A 86 3.83 8.88 9.17
N VAL A 87 4.44 7.86 8.58
CA VAL A 87 3.80 6.57 8.26
C VAL A 87 4.43 5.50 9.14
N LYS A 88 3.60 4.86 9.98
CA LYS A 88 4.03 3.80 10.89
C LYS A 88 3.45 2.46 10.48
N VAL A 89 4.31 1.45 10.33
CA VAL A 89 3.87 0.05 10.22
C VAL A 89 3.38 -0.41 11.59
N VAL A 90 2.11 -0.81 11.66
CA VAL A 90 1.48 -1.32 12.90
C VAL A 90 1.24 -2.83 12.86
N ASP A 91 1.15 -3.40 11.66
CA ASP A 91 0.95 -4.82 11.45
C ASP A 91 1.52 -5.22 10.08
N LYS A 92 2.09 -6.43 10.02
CA LYS A 92 2.61 -7.04 8.80
C LYS A 92 2.28 -8.52 8.81
N LYS A 93 1.28 -8.89 8.02
CA LYS A 93 0.93 -10.30 7.78
C LYS A 93 1.61 -10.82 6.52
N ALA A 94 2.56 -11.73 6.69
CA ALA A 94 3.10 -12.52 5.58
C ALA A 94 2.06 -13.59 5.14
N PRO A 95 2.07 -14.03 3.87
CA PRO A 95 1.28 -15.18 3.47
C PRO A 95 1.71 -16.42 4.28
N ASP A 96 0.74 -17.13 4.85
CA ASP A 96 0.99 -18.37 5.59
C ASP A 96 1.48 -19.46 4.62
N ILE A 97 2.63 -20.06 4.92
CA ILE A 97 3.36 -21.04 4.07
C ILE A 97 2.49 -22.27 3.73
N TRP A 98 1.43 -22.52 4.49
CA TRP A 98 0.49 -23.62 4.27
C TRP A 98 -0.20 -23.60 2.90
N TYR A 99 -0.35 -22.42 2.27
CA TYR A 99 -0.93 -22.30 0.93
C TYR A 99 0.01 -22.77 -0.20
N LEU A 100 1.33 -22.83 0.04
CA LEU A 100 2.30 -23.23 -0.99
C LEU A 100 2.50 -24.75 -1.07
N LEU A 101 2.07 -25.51 -0.05
CA LEU A 101 2.22 -26.96 0.03
C LEU A 101 0.96 -27.73 -0.40
N SER A 102 -0.12 -27.04 -0.77
CA SER A 102 -1.40 -27.63 -1.18
C SER A 102 -1.71 -27.46 -2.67
N THR A 103 -0.73 -27.15 -3.51
CA THR A 103 -0.89 -27.03 -4.98
C THR A 103 0.01 -28.02 -5.71
#